data_AF-A0A319BRV7-F1
#
_entry.id   AF-A0A319BRV7-F1
#
_cell.length_a   1.000
_cell.length_b   1.000
_cell.length_c   1.000
_cell.angle_alpha   90.00
_cell.angle_beta   90.00
_cell.angle_gamma   90.00
#
_symmetry.space_group_name_H-M   'P 1'
#
loop_
_entity.id
_entity.type
_entity.pdbx_description
1 polymer ?
#
loop_
_entity_poly.entity_id
_entity_poly.type
_entity_poly.pdbx_seq_one_letter_code
_entity_poly.pdbx_strand_id
1 'polypeptide(L)'
;MSAPSLASYIVKRPFLKRWMMPIAQWYTDASGYRRLGLKADDLIPEENDVVQKALKRLPPKEAYDRVFRIRRAFQVRPIPKPTTE
;
A
#
# COMPACT_ATOMS: atom_id res chain seq x y z
N MET A 1 18.36 1.58 5.07
CA MET A 1 18.43 3.00 4.64
C MET A 1 17.23 3.26 3.77
N SER A 2 16.31 4.15 4.17
CA SER A 2 15.24 4.59 3.27
C SER A 2 15.90 5.26 2.05
N ALA A 3 15.48 4.88 0.85
CA ALA A 3 15.98 5.54 -0.36
C ALA A 3 15.71 7.05 -0.27
N PRO A 4 16.62 7.93 -0.76
CA PRO A 4 16.37 9.37 -0.78
C PRO A 4 15.04 9.63 -1.49
N SER A 5 14.06 10.03 -0.70
CA SER A 5 12.68 10.10 -1.16
C SER A 5 12.41 11.46 -1.77
N LEU A 6 12.27 11.48 -3.11
CA LEU A 6 11.75 12.62 -3.85
C LEU A 6 10.37 13.05 -3.33
N ALA A 7 9.62 12.13 -2.71
CA ALA A 7 8.31 12.44 -2.13
C ALA A 7 8.41 13.53 -1.04
N SER A 8 9.47 13.52 -0.22
CA SER A 8 9.68 14.55 0.81
C SER A 8 9.88 15.95 0.22
N TYR A 9 10.49 16.04 -0.97
CA TYR A 9 10.69 17.30 -1.69
C TYR A 9 9.40 17.79 -2.38
N ILE A 10 8.64 16.85 -2.94
CA ILE A 10 7.35 17.09 -3.59
C ILE A 10 6.31 17.60 -2.60
N VAL A 11 6.19 16.95 -1.44
CA VAL A 11 5.16 17.26 -0.43
C VAL A 11 5.38 18.64 0.21
N LYS A 12 6.64 19.08 0.33
CA LYS A 12 7.00 20.41 0.89
C LYS A 12 6.58 21.58 -0.03
N ARG A 13 6.39 21.35 -1.33
CA ARG A 13 6.01 22.39 -2.30
C ARG A 13 4.51 22.28 -2.62
N PRO A 14 3.65 23.20 -2.17
CA PRO A 14 2.19 23.06 -2.28
C PRO A 14 1.69 22.98 -3.72
N PHE A 15 2.32 23.72 -4.65
CA PHE A 15 2.01 23.66 -6.08
C PHE A 15 2.31 22.27 -6.67
N LEU A 16 3.52 21.75 -6.42
CA LEU A 16 3.96 20.46 -6.96
C LEU A 16 3.14 19.31 -6.37
N LYS A 17 2.81 19.38 -5.07
CA LYS A 17 1.88 18.45 -4.43
C LYS A 17 0.52 18.47 -5.14
N ARG A 18 -0.10 19.64 -5.31
CA ARG A 18 -1.42 19.77 -5.95
C ARG A 18 -1.46 19.16 -7.36
N TRP A 19 -0.37 19.31 -8.12
CA TRP A 19 -0.27 18.75 -9.47
C TRP A 19 -0.02 17.23 -9.46
N MET A 20 0.79 16.72 -8.53
CA MET A 20 1.15 15.29 -8.47
C MET A 20 0.09 14.41 -7.79
N MET A 21 -0.71 14.95 -6.87
CA MET A 21 -1.73 14.21 -6.13
C MET A 21 -2.75 13.46 -7.02
N PRO A 22 -3.35 14.04 -8.08
CA PRO A 22 -4.30 13.30 -8.92
C PRO A 22 -3.64 12.12 -9.64
N ILE A 23 -2.38 12.27 -10.08
CA ILE A 23 -1.61 11.22 -10.73
C ILE A 23 -1.33 10.08 -9.74
N ALA A 24 -0.90 10.43 -8.53
CA ALA A 24 -0.64 9.46 -7.47
C ALA A 24 -1.94 8.70 -7.09
N GLN A 25 -3.06 9.42 -6.97
CA GLN A 25 -4.35 8.81 -6.67
C GLN A 25 -4.77 7.83 -7.76
N TRP A 26 -4.72 8.23 -9.04
CA TRP A 26 -5.01 7.37 -10.18
C TRP A 26 -4.16 6.10 -10.17
N TYR A 27 -2.84 6.22 -9.95
CA TYR A 27 -1.93 5.08 -9.87
C TYR A 27 -2.30 4.13 -8.73
N THR A 28 -2.59 4.67 -7.54
CA THR A 28 -3.01 3.85 -6.39
C THR A 28 -4.34 3.14 -6.64
N ASP A 29 -5.29 3.77 -7.33
CA ASP A 29 -6.58 3.15 -7.64
C ASP A 29 -6.49 2.13 -8.79
N ALA A 30 -5.59 2.37 -9.75
CA ALA A 30 -5.29 1.44 -10.84
C ALA A 30 -4.64 0.14 -10.34
N SER A 31 -3.75 0.24 -9.35
CA SER A 31 -3.05 -0.92 -8.76
C SER A 31 -3.98 -1.91 -8.02
N GLY A 32 -5.21 -1.50 -7.67
CA GLY A 32 -6.28 -2.40 -7.27
C GLY A 32 -6.17 -3.07 -5.89
N TYR A 33 -5.05 -2.94 -5.17
CA TYR A 33 -4.85 -3.58 -3.86
C TYR A 33 -5.91 -3.19 -2.81
N ARG A 34 -6.43 -1.95 -2.88
CA ARG A 34 -7.50 -1.47 -1.99
C ARG A 34 -8.80 -2.27 -2.16
N ARG A 35 -9.08 -2.77 -3.36
CA ARG A 35 -10.28 -3.59 -3.66
C ARG A 35 -10.21 -4.97 -3.01
N LEU A 36 -9.00 -5.47 -2.80
CA LEU A 36 -8.74 -6.72 -2.07
C LEU A 36 -8.73 -6.51 -0.54
N GLY A 37 -8.89 -5.27 -0.07
CA GLY A 37 -8.81 -4.93 1.36
C GLY A 37 -7.38 -4.87 1.91
N LEU A 38 -6.37 -4.84 1.03
CA LEU A 38 -4.97 -4.69 1.41
C LEU A 38 -4.61 -3.21 1.60
N LYS A 39 -3.58 -2.95 2.42
CA LYS A 39 -2.88 -1.66 2.49
C LYS A 39 -1.58 -1.75 1.68
N ALA A 40 -1.00 -0.58 1.36
CA ALA A 40 0.26 -0.51 0.62
C ALA A 40 1.40 -1.26 1.33
N ASP A 41 1.45 -1.21 2.66
CA ASP A 41 2.48 -1.90 3.46
C ASP A 41 2.39 -3.43 3.39
N ASP A 42 1.22 -3.98 3.06
CA ASP A 42 1.04 -5.43 2.94
C ASP A 42 1.61 -5.97 1.62
N LEU A 43 1.94 -5.09 0.66
CA LEU A 43 2.54 -5.45 -0.64
C LEU A 43 4.06 -5.55 -0.59
N ILE A 44 4.69 -5.13 0.51
CA ILE A 44 6.14 -5.15 0.66
C ILE A 44 6.59 -6.61 0.87
N PRO A 45 7.59 -7.10 0.11
CA PRO A 45 8.07 -8.47 0.24
C PRO A 45 8.63 -8.74 1.63
N GLU A 46 8.18 -9.83 2.25
CA GLU A 46 8.53 -10.21 3.62
C GLU A 46 9.87 -10.94 3.72
N GLU A 47 10.47 -11.38 2.60
CA GLU A 47 11.76 -12.10 2.59
C GLU A 47 12.97 -11.19 2.90
N ASN A 48 12.75 -9.90 3.17
CA ASN A 48 13.80 -8.96 3.52
C ASN A 48 14.00 -8.90 5.04
N ASP A 49 15.25 -9.09 5.51
CA ASP A 49 15.63 -8.99 6.93
C ASP A 49 15.16 -7.70 7.62
N VAL A 50 15.13 -6.58 6.89
CA VAL A 50 14.66 -5.30 7.41
C VAL A 50 13.17 -5.34 7.71
N VAL A 51 12.39 -5.94 6.81
CA VAL A 51 10.93 -6.08 6.94
C VAL A 51 10.60 -7.07 8.05
N GLN A 52 11.32 -8.19 8.14
CA GLN A 52 11.16 -9.14 9.25
C GLN A 52 11.43 -8.49 10.62
N LYS A 53 12.48 -7.68 10.73
CA LYS A 53 12.76 -6.92 11.96
C LYS A 53 11.66 -5.90 12.26
N ALA A 54 11.08 -5.25 11.25
CA ALA A 54 9.97 -4.32 11.42
C ALA A 54 8.70 -5.03 11.89
N LEU A 55 8.37 -6.19 11.30
CA LEU A 55 7.21 -6.99 11.69
C LEU A 55 7.30 -7.47 13.15
N LYS A 56 8.50 -7.82 13.64
CA LYS A 56 8.72 -8.18 15.05
C LYS A 56 8.50 -7.02 16.03
N ARG A 57 8.60 -5.77 15.58
CA ARG A 57 8.38 -4.57 16.42
C ARG A 57 6.92 -4.12 16.45
N LEU A 58 6.09 -4.68 15.58
CA LEU A 58 4.70 -4.27 15.41
C LEU A 58 3.87 -4.70 16.65
N PRO A 59 2.92 -3.88 17.11
CA PRO A 59 1.98 -4.29 18.15
C PRO A 59 1.22 -5.56 17.75
N PRO A 60 0.89 -6.45 18.70
CA PRO A 60 0.27 -7.74 18.39
C PRO A 60 -1.05 -7.58 17.62
N LYS A 61 -1.88 -6.60 18.00
CA LYS A 61 -3.15 -6.32 17.32
C LYS A 61 -2.97 -6.02 15.82
N GLU A 62 -2.05 -5.13 15.48
CA GLU A 62 -1.80 -4.73 14.09
C GLU A 62 -1.19 -5.88 13.28
N ALA A 63 -0.36 -6.72 13.91
CA ALA A 63 0.16 -7.93 13.28
C ALA A 63 -0.96 -8.92 12.93
N TYR A 64 -1.91 -9.15 13.85
CA TYR A 64 -3.08 -10.00 13.58
C TYR A 64 -3.96 -9.41 12.46
N ASP A 65 -4.26 -8.11 12.51
CA ASP A 65 -5.08 -7.43 11.49
C ASP A 65 -4.43 -7.48 10.10
N ARG A 66 -3.09 -7.42 10.03
CA ARG A 66 -2.32 -7.62 8.79
C ARG A 66 -2.49 -9.04 8.24
N VAL A 67 -2.25 -10.05 9.07
CA VAL A 67 -2.38 -11.46 8.65
C VAL A 67 -3.81 -11.77 8.20
N PHE A 68 -4.82 -11.21 8.88
CA PHE A 68 -6.22 -11.35 8.48
C PHE A 68 -6.49 -10.77 7.10
N ARG A 69 -6.01 -9.54 6.82
CA ARG A 69 -6.19 -8.89 5.51
C ARG A 69 -5.52 -9.67 4.38
N ILE A 70 -4.32 -10.19 4.62
CA ILE A 70 -3.59 -11.02 3.65
C ILE A 70 -4.36 -12.32 3.36
N ARG A 71 -4.77 -13.06 4.39
CA ARG A 71 -5.57 -14.29 4.22
C ARG A 71 -6.88 -14.03 3.48
N ARG A 72 -7.57 -12.94 3.81
CA ARG A 72 -8.79 -12.52 3.12
C ARG A 72 -8.49 -12.22 1.65
N ALA A 73 -7.43 -11.49 1.33
CA ALA A 73 -7.08 -11.14 -0.05
C ALA A 73 -6.77 -12.39 -0.90
N PHE A 74 -6.15 -13.42 -0.32
CA PHE A 74 -5.96 -14.72 -0.98
C PHE A 74 -7.28 -15.46 -1.27
N GLN A 75 -8.24 -15.38 -0.33
CA GLN A 75 -9.53 -16.07 -0.46
C GLN A 75 -10.53 -15.33 -1.35
N VAL A 76 -10.45 -14.00 -1.41
CA VAL A 76 -11.34 -13.17 -2.23
C VAL A 76 -11.08 -13.46 -3.70
N ARG A 77 -12.09 -13.96 -4.40
CA ARG A 77 -12.10 -14.00 -5.86
C ARG A 77 -12.04 -12.55 -6.37
N PRO A 78 -11.15 -12.21 -7.32
CA PRO A 78 -11.10 -10.86 -7.88
C PRO A 78 -12.49 -10.50 -8.43
N ILE A 79 -13.11 -9.48 -7.84
CA ILE A 79 -14.40 -8.96 -8.30
C ILE A 79 -14.11 -8.26 -9.64
N PRO A 80 -14.71 -8.71 -10.76
CA PRO A 80 -14.52 -8.04 -12.04
C PRO A 80 -14.95 -6.58 -11.92
N LYS A 81 -14.21 -5.65 -12.57
CA LYS A 81 -14.67 -4.26 -12.64
C LYS A 81 -16.04 -4.27 -13.31
N PRO A 82 -17.03 -3.48 -12.85
CA PRO A 82 -18.17 -3.19 -13.71
C PRO A 82 -17.59 -2.58 -15.00
N THR A 83 -17.84 -3.26 -16.12
CA THR A 83 -17.60 -2.70 -17.45
C THR A 83 -18.44 -1.44 -17.53
N THR A 84 -17.78 -0.28 -17.51
CA THR A 84 -18.41 0.96 -17.96
C THR A 84 -18.63 0.80 -19.46
N GLU A 85 -19.84 0.38 -19.84
CA GLU A 85 -20.41 0.68 -21.15
C GLU A 85 -20.69 2.18 -21.25
#